data_AF-A0A3D3VRW4-F1
#
_entry.id   AF-A0A3D3VRW4-F1
#
_cell.length_a   1.000
_cell.length_b   1.000
_cell.length_c   1.000
_cell.angle_alpha   90.00
_cell.angle_beta   90.00
_cell.angle_gamma   90.00
#
_symmetry.space_group_name_H-M   'P 1'
#
loop_
_entity.id
_entity.type
_entity.pdbx_description
1 polymer ?
#
loop_
_entity_poly.entity_id
_entity_poly.type
_entity_poly.pdbx_seq_one_letter_code
_entity_poly.pdbx_strand_id
1 'polypeptide(L)'
;MEKDVLLKYMSSVDRARTVEEACRAAVSAIADYTRFSNPSLFLVDPEGQNLVLVAHAGFTPGTLTIPRGRGISWISLETGKSALIDDVTLEEDYLPGLEGSRCELNVPVIWRDRKIGVFSIESKVPGAFTTDDARFANLLAAILGSVIVHLETETRLSESLKDLEMTARYRSLFLELFFELFSMRERDVFLDRVVDILGEVMKYDKIYLFLRQTRSGPLWLRAFRGKNVEEKAIRDILEEGRGITGRAIRTGTAVFCNDTSKDPDFYLDDTRTQSEAALPIRFGDTL
;
A
#
# COMPACT_ATOMS: atom_id res chain seq x y z
N MET A 1 7.07 -13.25 36.52
CA MET A 1 7.10 -11.90 35.92
C MET A 1 7.68 -11.93 34.51
N GLU A 2 8.99 -12.12 34.29
CA GLU A 2 9.59 -12.19 32.94
C GLU A 2 8.93 -13.19 32.00
N LYS A 3 8.78 -14.43 32.48
CA LYS A 3 8.13 -15.51 31.72
C LYS A 3 6.69 -15.16 31.33
N ASP A 4 5.95 -14.51 32.23
CA ASP A 4 4.54 -14.18 32.00
C ASP A 4 4.41 -13.06 30.96
N VAL A 5 5.27 -12.04 31.03
CA VAL A 5 5.35 -10.97 30.03
C VAL A 5 5.73 -11.55 28.67
N LEU A 6 6.74 -12.43 28.62
CA LEU A 6 7.17 -13.06 27.37
C LEU A 6 6.06 -13.91 26.75
N LEU A 7 5.35 -14.72 27.54
CA LEU A 7 4.23 -15.54 27.06
C LEU A 7 3.07 -14.68 26.54
N LYS A 8 2.71 -13.61 27.26
CA LYS A 8 1.70 -12.64 26.81
C LYS A 8 2.13 -11.98 25.51
N TYR A 9 3.38 -11.54 25.42
CA TYR A 9 3.95 -10.92 24.24
C TYR A 9 3.91 -11.85 23.03
N MET A 10 4.39 -13.09 23.17
CA MET A 10 4.35 -14.10 22.11
C MET A 10 2.92 -14.33 21.60
N SER A 11 1.94 -14.44 22.49
CA SER A 11 0.52 -14.56 22.13
C SER A 11 -0.01 -13.33 21.39
N SER A 12 0.40 -12.13 21.80
CA SER A 12 0.00 -10.88 21.14
C SER A 12 0.59 -10.74 19.74
N VAL A 13 1.86 -11.08 19.53
CA VAL A 13 2.50 -10.98 18.20
C VAL A 13 2.06 -12.08 17.25
N ASP A 14 1.75 -13.28 17.75
CA ASP A 14 1.19 -14.37 16.95
C ASP A 14 -0.20 -14.02 16.36
N ARG A 15 -0.96 -13.18 17.07
CA ARG A 15 -2.27 -12.69 16.62
C ARG A 15 -2.20 -11.44 15.76
N ALA A 16 -1.04 -10.79 15.67
CA ALA A 16 -0.89 -9.58 14.88
C ALA A 16 -1.10 -9.88 13.39
N ARG A 17 -1.86 -9.03 12.70
CA ARG A 17 -2.09 -9.09 11.25
C ARG A 17 -1.36 -8.00 10.51
N THR A 18 -0.80 -7.04 11.23
CA THR A 18 -0.10 -5.88 10.68
C THR A 18 1.19 -5.62 11.46
N VAL A 19 2.16 -4.98 10.80
CA VAL A 19 3.44 -4.60 11.43
C VAL A 19 3.17 -3.65 12.60
N GLU A 20 2.21 -2.74 12.46
CA GLU A 20 1.82 -1.77 13.48
C GLU A 20 1.26 -2.46 14.73
N GLU A 21 0.46 -3.51 14.58
CA GLU A 21 -0.03 -4.32 15.71
C GLU A 21 1.11 -5.04 16.44
N ALA A 22 2.03 -5.65 15.71
CA ALA A 22 3.19 -6.32 16.29
C ALA A 22 4.10 -5.32 17.04
N CYS A 23 4.31 -4.13 16.46
CA CYS A 23 5.06 -3.04 17.08
C CYS A 23 4.42 -2.56 18.39
N ARG A 24 3.09 -2.33 18.40
CA ARG A 24 2.36 -1.94 19.61
C ARG A 24 2.43 -3.01 20.69
N ALA A 25 2.30 -4.29 20.33
CA ALA A 25 2.43 -5.39 21.27
C ALA A 25 3.82 -5.43 21.93
N ALA A 26 4.87 -5.16 21.16
CA ALA A 26 6.24 -5.19 21.65
C ALA A 26 6.56 -4.02 22.60
N VAL A 27 6.11 -2.81 22.24
CA VAL A 27 6.20 -1.64 23.13
C VAL A 27 5.45 -1.90 24.45
N SER A 28 4.25 -2.48 24.38
CA SER A 28 3.49 -2.84 25.60
C SER A 28 4.20 -3.88 26.45
N ALA A 29 4.88 -4.86 25.84
CA ALA A 29 5.62 -5.88 26.58
C ALA A 29 6.84 -5.30 27.31
N ILE A 30 7.55 -4.36 26.69
CA ILE A 30 8.65 -3.64 27.35
C ILE A 30 8.10 -2.82 28.51
N ALA A 31 7.04 -2.05 28.30
CA ALA A 31 6.41 -1.24 29.35
C ALA A 31 5.95 -2.08 30.55
N ASP A 32 5.40 -3.28 30.31
CA ASP A 32 4.97 -4.22 31.36
C ASP A 32 6.17 -4.80 32.14
N TYR A 33 7.35 -4.93 31.52
CA TYR A 33 8.53 -5.56 32.13
C TYR A 33 9.42 -4.57 32.88
N THR A 34 9.81 -3.47 32.23
CA THR A 34 10.94 -2.65 32.72
C THR A 34 10.59 -1.78 33.92
N ARG A 35 9.35 -1.78 34.44
CA ARG A 35 8.85 -0.85 35.49
C ARG A 35 8.94 0.65 35.13
N PHE A 36 9.68 1.01 34.09
CA PHE A 36 9.83 2.34 33.52
C PHE A 36 8.85 2.57 32.37
N SER A 37 8.36 3.80 32.26
CA SER A 37 7.10 4.12 31.61
C SER A 37 7.19 4.41 30.11
N ASN A 38 8.39 4.51 29.53
CA ASN A 38 8.59 5.32 28.31
C ASN A 38 9.31 4.60 27.14
N PRO A 39 8.92 3.39 26.73
CA PRO A 39 9.48 2.78 25.53
C PRO A 39 8.90 3.41 24.26
N SER A 40 9.77 3.63 23.29
CA SER A 40 9.45 4.04 21.92
C SER A 40 10.10 3.06 20.93
N LEU A 41 9.40 2.77 19.84
CA LEU A 41 9.89 1.92 18.77
C LEU A 41 9.90 2.71 17.47
N PHE A 42 11.07 2.75 16.85
CA PHE A 42 11.29 3.39 15.57
C PHE A 42 11.63 2.33 14.52
N LEU A 43 11.04 2.41 13.33
CA LEU A 43 11.39 1.58 12.18
C LEU A 43 12.14 2.40 11.14
N VAL A 44 13.03 1.73 10.40
CA VAL A 44 13.69 2.34 9.25
C VAL A 44 12.65 2.55 8.14
N ASP A 45 12.62 3.75 7.56
CA ASP A 45 11.76 4.06 6.42
C ASP A 45 12.17 3.25 5.16
N PRO A 46 11.29 3.11 4.16
CA PRO A 46 11.59 2.36 2.94
C PRO A 46 12.85 2.84 2.21
N GLU A 47 13.17 4.14 2.30
CA GLU A 47 14.33 4.79 1.68
C GLU A 47 15.64 4.57 2.47
N GLY A 48 15.57 4.05 3.70
CA GLY A 48 16.71 3.80 4.57
C GLY A 48 17.37 5.06 5.12
N GLN A 49 16.67 6.20 5.06
CA GLN A 49 17.16 7.54 5.42
C GLN A 49 16.74 7.97 6.81
N ASN A 50 15.67 7.39 7.37
CA ASN A 50 15.13 7.83 8.65
C ASN A 50 14.67 6.67 9.51
N LEU A 51 14.78 6.87 10.82
CA LEU A 51 14.05 6.10 11.83
C LEU A 51 12.75 6.85 12.13
N VAL A 52 11.60 6.22 11.89
CA VAL A 52 10.27 6.80 12.06
C VAL A 52 9.58 6.14 13.25
N LEU A 53 9.02 6.94 14.15
CA LEU A 53 8.28 6.44 15.31
C LEU A 53 7.01 5.71 14.86
N VAL A 54 6.85 4.44 15.25
CA VAL A 54 5.68 3.63 14.89
C VAL A 54 4.84 3.19 16.10
N ALA A 55 5.44 3.17 17.28
CA ALA A 55 4.74 2.82 18.53
C ALA A 55 5.48 3.42 19.73
N HIS A 56 4.74 3.78 20.77
CA HIS A 56 5.28 4.30 22.03
C HIS A 56 4.31 4.04 23.18
N ALA A 57 4.80 4.09 24.42
CA ALA A 57 3.97 4.04 25.63
C ALA A 57 4.40 5.11 26.64
N GLY A 58 3.44 5.57 27.45
CA GLY A 58 3.65 6.47 28.61
C GLY A 58 3.91 7.94 28.32
N PHE A 59 4.37 8.32 27.13
CA PHE A 59 4.55 9.71 26.71
C PHE A 59 4.55 9.84 25.18
N THR A 60 4.53 11.07 24.67
CA THR A 60 4.75 11.34 23.24
C THR A 60 6.17 11.89 23.06
N PRO A 61 7.05 11.24 22.29
CA PRO A 61 8.39 11.77 22.00
C PRO A 61 8.33 13.12 21.32
N GLY A 62 9.27 14.01 21.66
CA GLY A 62 9.40 15.30 20.97
C GLY A 62 9.78 15.14 19.50
N THR A 63 10.58 14.12 19.19
CA THR A 63 11.05 13.81 17.83
C THR A 63 10.35 12.55 17.31
N LEU A 64 9.61 12.68 16.21
CA LEU A 64 8.94 11.55 15.54
C LEU A 64 9.80 10.88 14.46
N THR A 65 10.90 11.52 14.07
CA THR A 65 11.77 11.04 12.99
C THR A 65 13.23 11.39 13.29
N ILE A 66 14.11 10.40 13.18
CA ILE A 66 15.55 10.56 13.42
C ILE A 66 16.29 10.31 12.10
N PRO A 67 16.93 11.35 11.50
CA PRO A 67 17.70 11.19 10.27
C PRO A 67 18.88 10.24 10.43
N ARG A 68 19.24 9.56 9.35
CA ARG A 68 20.36 8.62 9.31
C ARG A 68 21.66 9.23 9.84
N GLY A 69 22.38 8.45 10.65
CA GLY A 69 23.65 8.85 11.23
C GLY A 69 23.53 9.88 12.37
N ARG A 70 22.33 10.08 12.92
CA ARG A 70 22.09 10.98 14.04
C ARG A 70 21.54 10.20 15.23
N GLY A 71 21.98 10.51 16.44
CA GLY A 71 21.40 9.90 17.64
C GLY A 71 22.02 8.55 17.99
N ILE A 72 22.01 8.25 19.28
CA ILE A 72 22.44 6.97 19.86
C ILE A 72 21.63 5.80 19.27
N SER A 73 20.36 6.03 18.91
CA SER A 73 19.50 5.04 18.26
C SER A 73 20.05 4.55 16.91
N TRP A 74 20.60 5.45 16.08
CA TRP A 74 21.26 5.03 14.83
C TRP A 74 22.59 4.32 15.08
N ILE A 75 23.38 4.76 16.07
CA ILE A 75 24.64 4.10 16.43
C ILE A 75 24.37 2.65 16.88
N SER A 76 23.36 2.44 17.73
CA SER A 76 22.91 1.12 18.18
C SER A 76 22.49 0.24 16.99
N LEU A 77 21.68 0.79 16.09
CA LEU A 77 21.23 0.06 14.91
C LEU A 77 22.37 -0.24 13.92
N GLU A 78 23.32 0.68 13.74
CA GLU A 78 24.41 0.51 12.79
C GLU A 78 25.45 -0.50 13.25
N THR A 79 25.77 -0.48 14.54
CA THR A 79 26.69 -1.42 15.18
C THR A 79 26.04 -2.79 15.45
N GLY A 80 24.70 -2.84 15.50
CA GLY A 80 23.94 -4.03 15.88
C GLY A 80 24.09 -4.39 17.36
N LYS A 81 24.54 -3.45 18.19
CA LYS A 81 24.75 -3.64 19.62
C LYS A 81 23.85 -2.70 20.40
N SER A 82 23.24 -3.19 21.48
CA SER A 82 22.50 -2.32 22.38
C SER A 82 23.42 -1.28 23.02
N ALA A 83 22.91 -0.06 23.19
CA ALA A 83 23.57 0.99 23.93
C ALA A 83 22.83 1.19 25.26
N LEU A 84 23.53 0.98 26.36
CA LEU A 84 23.06 1.19 27.73
C LEU A 84 23.78 2.43 28.27
N ILE A 85 23.07 3.55 28.35
CA ILE A 85 23.63 4.87 28.66
C ILE A 85 23.13 5.31 30.03
N ASP A 86 24.04 5.45 30.99
CA ASP A 86 23.68 5.81 32.38
C ASP A 86 23.38 7.30 32.56
N ASP A 87 24.03 8.19 31.79
CA ASP A 87 23.74 9.62 31.78
C ASP A 87 23.82 10.22 30.37
N VAL A 88 22.66 10.46 29.73
CA VAL A 88 22.58 11.03 28.37
C VAL A 88 23.12 12.46 28.27
N THR A 89 23.27 13.17 29.40
CA THR A 89 23.83 14.54 29.40
C THR A 89 25.33 14.57 29.11
N LEU A 90 25.99 13.40 29.15
CA LEU A 90 27.40 13.23 28.84
C LEU A 90 27.64 12.76 27.40
N GLU A 91 26.58 12.44 26.65
CA GLU A 91 26.67 11.89 25.31
C GLU A 91 26.50 12.99 24.25
N GLU A 92 27.52 13.21 23.42
CA GLU A 92 27.50 14.22 22.35
C GLU A 92 26.46 13.92 21.27
N ASP A 93 26.24 12.64 21.00
CA ASP A 93 25.29 12.16 20.00
C ASP A 93 23.86 12.00 20.55
N TYR A 94 23.58 12.44 21.78
CA TYR A 94 22.23 12.37 22.34
C TYR A 94 21.26 13.30 21.59
N LEU A 95 20.11 12.74 21.22
CA LEU A 95 18.99 13.50 20.68
C LEU A 95 17.83 13.45 21.68
N PRO A 96 17.35 14.60 22.17
CA PRO A 96 16.23 14.63 23.11
C PRO A 96 14.97 13.99 22.55
N GLY A 97 14.48 12.93 23.21
CA GLY A 97 13.20 12.28 22.94
C GLY A 97 12.20 12.53 24.06
N LEU A 98 12.52 12.11 25.29
CA LEU A 98 11.78 12.39 26.51
C LEU A 98 12.27 13.67 27.20
N GLU A 99 11.35 14.58 27.53
CA GLU A 99 11.70 15.80 28.26
C GLU A 99 12.27 15.48 29.66
N GLY A 100 13.50 15.92 29.91
CA GLY A 100 14.21 15.68 31.16
C GLY A 100 14.75 14.25 31.32
N SER A 101 14.90 13.51 30.22
CA SER A 101 15.59 12.22 30.21
C SER A 101 16.99 12.34 30.79
N ARG A 102 17.41 11.30 31.51
CA ARG A 102 18.72 11.17 32.12
C ARG A 102 19.43 9.90 31.73
N CYS A 103 18.74 8.81 31.41
CA CYS A 103 19.38 7.62 30.88
C CYS A 103 18.57 7.05 29.71
N GLU A 104 19.24 6.26 28.87
CA GLU A 104 18.65 5.67 27.67
C GLU A 104 19.15 4.24 27.45
N LEU A 105 18.25 3.35 27.05
CA LEU A 105 18.55 2.02 26.55
C LEU A 105 18.06 1.91 25.10
N ASN A 106 18.99 1.85 24.15
CA ASN A 106 18.70 1.63 22.74
C ASN A 106 18.98 0.18 22.35
N VAL A 107 17.95 -0.55 21.90
CA VAL A 107 18.04 -1.95 21.50
C VAL A 107 17.68 -2.10 20.02
N PRO A 108 18.60 -2.60 19.18
CA PRO A 108 18.35 -2.69 17.75
C PRO A 108 17.41 -3.87 17.43
N VAL A 109 16.43 -3.63 16.57
CA VAL A 109 15.57 -4.66 15.98
C VAL A 109 16.21 -5.10 14.67
N ILE A 110 16.83 -6.28 14.70
CA ILE A 110 17.57 -6.84 13.57
C ILE A 110 17.08 -8.27 13.34
N TRP A 111 16.85 -8.61 12.07
CA TRP A 111 16.60 -9.98 11.66
C TRP A 111 17.63 -10.40 10.62
N ARG A 112 18.47 -11.38 10.97
CA ARG A 112 19.69 -11.73 10.21
C ARG A 112 20.55 -10.48 9.99
N ASP A 113 20.76 -10.05 8.75
CA ASP A 113 21.54 -8.85 8.42
C ASP A 113 20.68 -7.60 8.19
N ARG A 114 19.34 -7.72 8.30
CA ARG A 114 18.43 -6.61 8.05
C ARG A 114 18.24 -5.77 9.30
N LYS A 115 18.65 -4.50 9.22
CA LYS A 115 18.40 -3.44 10.20
C LYS A 115 16.96 -2.94 10.05
N ILE A 116 16.06 -3.38 10.93
CA ILE A 116 14.62 -3.10 10.82
C ILE A 116 14.25 -1.84 11.60
N GLY A 117 14.83 -1.63 12.77
CA GLY A 117 14.46 -0.53 13.64
C GLY A 117 15.19 -0.57 14.97
N VAL A 118 14.70 0.20 15.95
CA VAL A 118 15.31 0.30 17.28
C VAL A 118 14.26 0.63 18.33
N PHE A 119 14.34 -0.05 19.47
CA PHE A 119 13.69 0.38 20.70
C PHE A 119 14.55 1.42 21.38
N SER A 120 14.00 2.60 21.64
CA SER A 120 14.58 3.61 22.52
C SER A 120 13.74 3.67 23.79
N ILE A 121 14.36 3.38 24.93
CA ILE A 121 13.71 3.37 26.23
C ILE A 121 14.41 4.42 27.09
N GLU A 122 13.67 5.43 27.53
CA GLU A 122 14.23 6.58 28.24
C GLU A 122 13.71 6.67 29.69
N SER A 123 14.53 7.19 30.60
CA SER A 123 14.14 7.45 31.98
C SER A 123 14.75 8.73 32.52
N LYS A 124 14.01 9.43 33.40
CA LYS A 124 14.48 10.64 34.09
C LYS A 124 15.41 10.34 35.27
N VAL A 125 15.57 9.07 35.63
CA VAL A 125 16.47 8.61 36.69
C VAL A 125 17.80 8.20 36.04
N PRO A 126 18.96 8.77 36.42
CA PRO A 126 20.25 8.31 35.93
C PRO A 126 20.51 6.83 36.27
N GLY A 127 21.15 6.09 35.36
CA GLY A 127 21.53 4.69 35.56
C GLY A 127 20.35 3.76 35.89
N ALA A 128 19.17 4.03 35.35
CA ALA A 128 17.95 3.29 35.71
C ALA A 128 17.91 1.88 35.12
N PHE A 129 18.60 1.65 34.01
CA PHE A 129 18.56 0.40 33.28
C PHE A 129 19.74 -0.50 33.64
N THR A 130 19.50 -1.80 33.70
CA THR A 130 20.50 -2.82 34.01
C THR A 130 20.84 -3.65 32.77
N THR A 131 21.88 -4.47 32.89
CA THR A 131 22.22 -5.45 31.85
C THR A 131 21.14 -6.53 31.66
N ASP A 132 20.33 -6.82 32.69
CA ASP A 132 19.20 -7.74 32.58
C ASP A 132 18.06 -7.11 31.76
N ASP A 133 17.79 -5.82 31.97
CA ASP A 133 16.82 -5.08 31.16
C ASP A 133 17.21 -5.09 29.68
N ALA A 134 18.49 -4.83 29.40
CA ALA A 134 19.03 -4.91 28.05
C ALA A 134 18.91 -6.34 27.46
N ARG A 135 19.21 -7.39 28.23
CA ARG A 135 19.07 -8.79 27.77
C ARG A 135 17.63 -9.11 27.41
N PHE A 136 16.68 -8.72 28.24
CA PHE A 136 15.26 -8.99 27.99
C PHE A 136 14.73 -8.19 26.80
N ALA A 137 15.04 -6.90 26.70
CA ALA A 137 14.65 -6.09 25.56
C ALA A 137 15.25 -6.60 24.23
N ASN A 138 16.49 -7.11 24.24
CA ASN A 138 17.09 -7.78 23.09
C ASN A 138 16.30 -9.03 22.66
N LEU A 139 15.82 -9.84 23.61
CA LEU A 139 15.00 -11.00 23.31
C LEU A 139 13.68 -10.59 22.62
N LEU A 140 13.00 -9.57 23.14
CA LEU A 140 11.77 -9.06 22.53
C LEU A 140 12.04 -8.48 21.13
N ALA A 141 13.14 -7.74 20.96
CA ALA A 141 13.54 -7.18 19.67
C ALA A 141 13.84 -8.26 18.62
N ALA A 142 14.50 -9.36 19.01
CA ALA A 142 14.77 -10.47 18.11
C ALA A 142 13.47 -11.16 17.63
N ILE A 143 12.52 -11.37 18.55
CA ILE A 143 11.19 -11.93 18.22
C ILE A 143 10.44 -10.96 17.28
N LEU A 144 10.41 -9.68 17.61
CA LEU A 144 9.77 -8.66 16.78
C LEU A 144 10.34 -8.64 15.36
N GLY A 145 11.67 -8.67 15.24
CA GLY A 145 12.34 -8.69 13.93
C GLY A 145 11.88 -9.85 13.06
N SER A 146 11.75 -11.05 13.64
CA SER A 146 11.20 -12.22 12.93
C SER A 146 9.76 -12.00 12.48
N VAL A 147 8.92 -11.47 13.37
CA VAL A 147 7.48 -11.27 13.11
C VAL A 147 7.26 -10.23 12.02
N ILE A 148 7.99 -9.10 12.06
CA ILE A 148 7.90 -8.06 11.03
C ILE A 148 8.22 -8.64 9.66
N VAL A 149 9.34 -9.37 9.54
CA VAL A 149 9.74 -9.99 8.27
C VAL A 149 8.72 -11.02 7.81
N HIS A 150 8.13 -11.79 8.72
CA HIS A 150 7.09 -12.76 8.40
C HIS A 150 5.84 -12.06 7.83
N LEU A 151 5.33 -11.04 8.52
CA LEU A 151 4.14 -10.29 8.10
C LEU A 151 4.34 -9.61 6.74
N GLU A 152 5.48 -8.94 6.54
CA GLU A 152 5.80 -8.31 5.24
C GLU A 152 5.90 -9.34 4.11
N THR A 153 6.47 -10.51 4.39
CA THR A 153 6.57 -11.61 3.41
C THR A 153 5.19 -12.16 3.07
N GLU A 154 4.32 -12.33 4.06
CA GLU A 154 2.94 -12.78 3.87
C GLU A 154 2.15 -11.77 3.01
N THR A 155 2.24 -10.47 3.31
CA THR A 155 1.61 -9.41 2.50
C THR A 155 2.11 -9.45 1.06
N ARG A 156 3.43 -9.49 0.84
CA ARG A 156 4.01 -9.53 -0.50
C ARG A 156 3.59 -10.78 -1.28
N LEU A 157 3.51 -11.93 -0.61
CA LEU A 157 3.05 -13.17 -1.22
C LEU A 157 1.58 -13.08 -1.62
N SER A 158 0.73 -12.54 -0.75
CA SER A 158 -0.69 -12.32 -1.04
C SER A 158 -0.90 -11.39 -2.26
N GLU A 159 -0.15 -10.30 -2.33
CA GLU A 159 -0.16 -9.38 -3.47
C GLU A 159 0.30 -10.06 -4.76
N SER A 160 1.42 -10.79 -4.71
CA SER A 160 1.96 -11.50 -5.88
C SER A 160 1.00 -12.57 -6.41
N LEU A 161 0.28 -13.27 -5.52
CA LEU A 161 -0.74 -14.24 -5.91
C LEU A 161 -1.91 -13.56 -6.63
N LYS A 162 -2.40 -12.43 -6.13
CA LYS A 162 -3.46 -11.65 -6.79
C LYS A 162 -3.03 -11.20 -8.18
N ASP A 163 -1.81 -10.72 -8.34
CA ASP A 163 -1.28 -10.29 -9.63
C ASP A 163 -1.17 -11.45 -10.63
N LEU A 164 -0.74 -12.63 -10.16
CA LEU A 164 -0.66 -13.83 -10.97
C LEU A 164 -2.04 -14.32 -11.41
N GLU A 165 -3.02 -14.34 -10.49
CA GLU A 165 -4.41 -14.70 -10.80
C GLU A 165 -5.02 -13.76 -11.84
N MET A 166 -4.81 -12.45 -11.69
CA MET A 166 -5.27 -11.45 -12.66
C MET A 166 -4.60 -11.66 -14.02
N THR A 167 -3.29 -11.90 -14.06
CA THR A 167 -2.56 -12.16 -15.29
C THR A 167 -3.06 -13.42 -16.00
N ALA A 168 -3.28 -14.51 -15.26
CA ALA A 168 -3.81 -15.75 -15.81
C ALA A 168 -5.22 -15.55 -16.38
N ARG A 169 -6.06 -14.78 -15.66
CA ARG A 169 -7.41 -14.43 -16.09
C ARG A 169 -7.41 -13.64 -17.41
N TYR A 170 -6.55 -12.63 -17.56
CA TYR A 170 -6.43 -11.88 -18.80
C TYR A 170 -5.92 -12.72 -19.97
N ARG A 171 -5.00 -13.66 -19.72
CA ARG A 171 -4.50 -14.58 -20.76
C ARG A 171 -5.58 -15.52 -21.28
N SER A 172 -6.35 -16.14 -20.38
CA SER A 172 -7.47 -17.01 -20.77
C SER A 172 -8.51 -16.25 -21.57
N LEU A 173 -8.85 -15.02 -21.14
CA LEU A 173 -9.76 -14.13 -21.85
C LEU A 173 -9.29 -13.84 -23.28
N PHE A 174 -8.02 -13.47 -23.41
CA PHE A 174 -7.43 -13.19 -24.71
C PHE A 174 -7.51 -14.41 -25.64
N LEU A 175 -7.21 -15.61 -25.14
CA LEU A 175 -7.27 -16.84 -25.95
C LEU A 175 -8.70 -17.21 -26.35
N GLU A 176 -9.68 -17.08 -25.44
CA GLU A 176 -11.09 -17.31 -25.73
C GLU A 176 -11.56 -16.38 -26.87
N LEU A 177 -11.25 -15.09 -26.76
CA LEU A 177 -11.57 -14.11 -27.80
C LEU A 177 -10.84 -14.41 -29.13
N PHE A 178 -9.59 -14.82 -29.05
CA PHE A 178 -8.77 -15.14 -30.21
C PHE A 178 -9.29 -16.36 -30.98
N PHE A 179 -9.80 -17.39 -30.31
CA PHE A 179 -10.39 -18.54 -31.00
C PHE A 179 -11.77 -18.22 -31.60
N GLU A 180 -12.60 -17.44 -30.91
CA GLU A 180 -13.88 -17.00 -31.45
C GLU A 180 -13.71 -16.18 -32.74
N LEU A 181 -12.67 -15.32 -32.82
CA LEU A 181 -12.30 -14.52 -34.00
C LEU A 181 -12.17 -15.34 -35.31
N PHE A 182 -11.67 -16.58 -35.25
CA PHE A 182 -11.49 -17.42 -36.45
C PHE A 182 -12.73 -18.25 -36.82
N SER A 183 -13.70 -18.34 -35.91
CA SER A 183 -14.88 -19.19 -36.07
C SER A 183 -16.10 -18.46 -36.65
N MET A 184 -16.09 -17.11 -36.62
CA MET A 184 -17.21 -16.29 -37.06
C MET A 184 -16.99 -15.73 -38.48
N ARG A 185 -17.92 -16.02 -39.38
CA ARG A 185 -17.93 -15.51 -40.76
C ARG A 185 -18.54 -14.10 -40.86
N GLU A 186 -19.28 -13.67 -39.84
CA GLU A 186 -20.00 -12.40 -39.78
C GLU A 186 -19.43 -11.50 -38.68
N ARG A 187 -19.14 -10.26 -39.06
CA ARG A 187 -18.37 -9.30 -38.26
C ARG A 187 -19.15 -8.77 -37.06
N ASP A 188 -20.46 -8.57 -37.20
CA ASP A 188 -21.28 -7.94 -36.16
C ASP A 188 -21.54 -8.87 -34.98
N VAL A 189 -21.78 -10.16 -35.25
CA VAL A 189 -21.92 -11.20 -34.20
C VAL A 189 -20.67 -11.30 -33.33
N PHE A 190 -19.49 -11.11 -33.92
CA PHE A 190 -18.24 -11.09 -33.17
C PHE A 190 -18.14 -9.88 -32.21
N LEU A 191 -18.53 -8.69 -32.67
CA LEU A 191 -18.44 -7.48 -31.85
C LEU A 191 -19.38 -7.53 -30.63
N ASP A 192 -20.60 -8.04 -30.82
CA ASP A 192 -21.54 -8.26 -29.71
C ASP A 192 -20.98 -9.26 -28.70
N ARG A 193 -20.34 -10.33 -29.17
CA ARG A 193 -19.71 -11.32 -28.30
C ARG A 193 -18.52 -10.75 -27.51
N VAL A 194 -17.69 -9.91 -28.16
CA VAL A 194 -16.56 -9.22 -27.50
C VAL A 194 -17.05 -8.38 -26.32
N VAL A 195 -18.05 -7.54 -26.53
CA VAL A 195 -18.56 -6.65 -25.47
C VAL A 195 -19.22 -7.44 -24.35
N ASP A 196 -19.84 -8.59 -24.67
CA ASP A 196 -20.40 -9.49 -23.66
C ASP A 196 -19.35 -10.13 -22.77
N ILE A 197 -18.33 -10.73 -23.38
CA ILE A 197 -17.21 -11.37 -22.68
C ILE A 197 -16.47 -10.34 -21.81
N LEU A 198 -16.20 -9.14 -22.35
CA LEU A 198 -15.61 -8.06 -21.57
C LEU A 198 -16.48 -7.69 -20.37
N GLY A 199 -17.80 -7.62 -20.53
CA GLY A 199 -18.72 -7.29 -19.45
C GLY A 199 -18.77 -8.37 -18.37
N GLU A 200 -18.79 -9.65 -18.73
CA GLU A 200 -18.82 -10.76 -17.79
C GLU A 200 -17.52 -10.87 -16.98
N VAL A 201 -16.38 -10.73 -17.65
CA VAL A 201 -15.08 -10.91 -17.02
C VAL A 201 -14.66 -9.66 -16.25
N MET A 202 -14.79 -8.49 -16.84
CA MET A 202 -14.41 -7.25 -16.17
C MET A 202 -15.44 -6.78 -15.15
N LYS A 203 -16.65 -7.37 -15.16
CA LYS A 203 -17.79 -6.98 -14.33
C LYS A 203 -18.17 -5.51 -14.51
N TYR A 204 -18.03 -4.99 -15.74
CA TYR A 204 -18.50 -3.66 -16.08
C TYR A 204 -20.00 -3.70 -16.41
N ASP A 205 -20.75 -2.78 -15.81
CA ASP A 205 -22.21 -2.70 -15.97
C ASP A 205 -22.63 -2.40 -17.41
N LYS A 206 -21.80 -1.64 -18.13
CA LYS A 206 -22.06 -1.18 -19.49
C LYS A 206 -20.77 -1.10 -20.29
N ILE A 207 -20.86 -1.49 -21.56
CA ILE A 207 -19.77 -1.39 -22.52
C ILE A 207 -20.35 -0.91 -23.85
N TYR A 208 -19.69 0.06 -24.49
CA TYR A 208 -20.09 0.59 -25.78
C TYR A 208 -18.89 0.54 -26.73
N LEU A 209 -19.07 -0.07 -27.90
CA LEU A 209 -18.04 -0.16 -28.92
C LEU A 209 -18.42 0.69 -30.12
N PHE A 210 -17.66 1.76 -30.33
CA PHE A 210 -17.84 2.65 -31.47
C PHE A 210 -16.77 2.37 -32.53
N LEU A 211 -17.18 2.08 -33.77
CA LEU A 211 -16.26 1.89 -34.90
C LEU A 211 -16.69 2.70 -36.13
N ARG A 212 -15.70 3.06 -36.93
CA ARG A 212 -15.88 3.70 -38.25
C ARG A 212 -15.51 2.71 -39.35
N GLN A 213 -16.21 2.78 -40.48
CA GLN A 213 -15.95 1.88 -41.62
C GLN A 213 -14.75 2.33 -42.44
N THR A 214 -14.46 3.63 -42.46
CA THR A 214 -13.33 4.24 -43.17
C THR A 214 -12.64 5.25 -42.27
N ARG A 215 -11.35 5.54 -42.53
CA ARG A 215 -10.52 6.46 -41.74
C ARG A 215 -11.18 7.83 -41.51
N SER A 216 -11.78 8.39 -42.55
CA SER A 216 -12.47 9.68 -42.54
C SER A 216 -14.00 9.59 -42.40
N GLY A 217 -14.53 8.38 -42.17
CA GLY A 217 -15.96 8.15 -42.00
C GLY A 217 -16.43 8.41 -40.57
N PRO A 218 -17.76 8.56 -40.37
CA PRO A 218 -18.33 8.72 -39.04
C PRO A 218 -18.15 7.45 -38.20
N LEU A 219 -18.03 7.65 -36.88
CA LEU A 219 -18.13 6.58 -35.88
C LEU A 219 -19.60 6.18 -35.71
N TRP A 220 -19.82 4.93 -35.37
CA TRP A 220 -21.14 4.39 -35.08
C TRP A 220 -21.05 3.42 -33.91
N LEU A 221 -22.10 3.35 -33.09
CA LEU A 221 -22.23 2.27 -32.13
C LEU A 221 -22.39 0.95 -32.90
N ARG A 222 -21.45 0.01 -32.71
CA ARG A 222 -21.44 -1.29 -33.41
C ARG A 222 -21.81 -2.46 -32.52
N ALA A 223 -21.51 -2.37 -31.24
CA ALA A 223 -21.87 -3.36 -30.24
C ALA A 223 -21.98 -2.68 -28.88
N PHE A 224 -22.85 -3.20 -28.01
CA PHE A 224 -22.96 -2.73 -26.64
C PHE A 224 -23.46 -3.81 -25.69
N ARG A 225 -23.15 -3.64 -24.41
CA ARG A 225 -23.71 -4.40 -23.30
C ARG A 225 -24.33 -3.44 -22.29
N GLY A 226 -25.46 -3.83 -21.69
CA GLY A 226 -26.16 -3.06 -20.67
C GLY A 226 -27.31 -2.24 -21.25
N LYS A 227 -27.48 -1.00 -20.77
CA LYS A 227 -28.60 -0.13 -21.19
C LYS A 227 -28.37 0.37 -22.63
N ASN A 228 -29.38 0.25 -23.48
CA ASN A 228 -29.36 0.88 -24.79
C ASN A 228 -29.35 2.41 -24.65
N VAL A 229 -28.52 3.09 -25.45
CA VAL A 229 -28.30 4.54 -25.40
C VAL A 229 -29.22 5.20 -26.43
N GLU A 230 -29.78 6.37 -26.09
CA GLU A 230 -30.63 7.09 -27.04
C GLU A 230 -29.81 7.59 -28.25
N GLU A 231 -30.37 7.51 -29.46
CA GLU A 231 -29.69 7.95 -30.70
C GLU A 231 -29.17 9.39 -30.61
N LYS A 232 -29.90 10.27 -29.90
CA LYS A 232 -29.48 11.64 -29.66
C LYS A 232 -28.19 11.71 -28.84
N ALA A 233 -28.07 10.92 -27.78
CA ALA A 233 -26.88 10.87 -26.94
C ALA A 233 -25.68 10.33 -27.71
N ILE A 234 -25.88 9.30 -28.55
CA ILE A 234 -24.85 8.80 -29.47
C ILE A 234 -24.37 9.92 -30.40
N ARG A 235 -25.29 10.67 -31.01
CA ARG A 235 -24.95 11.80 -31.90
C ARG A 235 -24.13 12.88 -31.19
N ASP A 236 -24.58 13.30 -30.00
CA ASP A 236 -23.91 14.33 -29.21
C ASP A 236 -22.49 13.89 -28.78
N ILE A 237 -22.28 12.60 -28.49
CA ILE A 237 -20.95 12.03 -28.17
C ILE A 237 -20.06 11.97 -29.41
N LEU A 238 -20.57 11.44 -30.53
CA LEU A 238 -19.74 11.10 -31.70
C LEU A 238 -19.49 12.29 -32.65
N GLU A 239 -20.45 13.19 -32.79
CA GLU A 239 -20.36 14.34 -33.71
C GLU A 239 -19.89 15.61 -32.98
N GLU A 240 -20.46 15.89 -31.81
CA GLU A 240 -20.12 17.09 -31.02
C GLU A 240 -18.97 16.84 -30.03
N GLY A 241 -18.54 15.59 -29.88
CA GLY A 241 -17.47 15.18 -28.98
C GLY A 241 -17.85 15.33 -27.50
N ARG A 242 -19.12 15.40 -27.13
CA ARG A 242 -19.49 15.58 -25.71
C ARG A 242 -19.15 14.36 -24.87
N GLY A 243 -19.01 14.54 -23.56
CA GLY A 243 -18.78 13.42 -22.66
C GLY A 243 -17.30 13.04 -22.50
N ILE A 244 -17.06 12.11 -21.59
CA ILE A 244 -15.77 11.46 -21.39
C ILE A 244 -15.35 10.71 -22.65
N THR A 245 -16.28 9.96 -23.26
CA THR A 245 -16.07 9.29 -24.56
C THR A 245 -15.70 10.26 -25.68
N GLY A 246 -16.42 11.37 -25.84
CA GLY A 246 -16.11 12.35 -26.86
C GLY A 246 -14.78 13.09 -26.62
N ARG A 247 -14.40 13.31 -25.35
CA ARG A 247 -13.07 13.81 -24.97
C ARG A 247 -11.97 12.84 -25.43
N ALA A 248 -12.12 11.54 -25.16
CA ALA A 248 -11.17 10.52 -25.61
C ALA A 248 -11.05 10.46 -27.14
N ILE A 249 -12.14 10.68 -27.87
CA ILE A 249 -12.12 10.77 -29.33
C ILE A 249 -11.31 11.99 -29.81
N ARG A 250 -11.54 13.17 -29.20
CA ARG A 250 -10.82 14.40 -29.58
C ARG A 250 -9.33 14.34 -29.28
N THR A 251 -8.95 13.84 -28.11
CA THR A 251 -7.54 13.77 -27.70
C THR A 251 -6.83 12.56 -28.28
N GLY A 252 -7.57 11.52 -28.64
CA GLY A 252 -7.04 10.22 -29.02
C GLY A 252 -6.31 9.51 -27.86
N THR A 253 -6.49 9.95 -26.62
CA THR A 253 -5.86 9.34 -25.45
C THR A 253 -6.93 8.65 -24.61
N ALA A 254 -6.56 7.59 -23.89
CA ALA A 254 -7.47 6.99 -22.91
C ALA A 254 -7.85 8.03 -21.85
N VAL A 255 -9.14 8.10 -21.51
CA VAL A 255 -9.67 8.97 -20.47
C VAL A 255 -10.34 8.09 -19.42
N PHE A 256 -9.93 8.25 -18.16
CA PHE A 256 -10.49 7.52 -17.03
C PHE A 256 -11.15 8.52 -16.07
N CYS A 257 -12.44 8.33 -15.82
CA CYS A 257 -13.23 9.14 -14.90
C CYS A 257 -13.76 8.22 -13.80
N ASN A 258 -13.12 8.24 -12.63
CA ASN A 258 -13.51 7.39 -11.50
C ASN A 258 -14.71 7.93 -10.70
N ASP A 259 -15.07 9.20 -10.89
CA ASP A 259 -16.21 9.86 -10.26
C ASP A 259 -16.82 10.88 -11.23
N THR A 260 -17.86 10.44 -11.94
CA THR A 260 -18.57 11.23 -12.95
C THR A 260 -19.25 12.47 -12.39
N SER A 261 -19.56 12.52 -11.08
CA SER A 261 -20.15 13.71 -10.45
C SER A 261 -19.17 14.88 -10.35
N LYS A 262 -17.87 14.59 -10.47
CA LYS A 262 -16.79 15.57 -10.37
C LYS A 262 -16.20 15.96 -11.73
N ASP A 263 -16.52 15.24 -12.79
CA ASP A 263 -15.99 15.55 -14.12
C ASP A 263 -16.94 16.50 -14.88
N PRO A 264 -16.49 17.73 -15.19
CA PRO A 264 -17.34 18.74 -15.82
C PRO A 264 -17.71 18.42 -17.28
N ASP A 265 -16.99 17.53 -17.98
CA ASP A 265 -17.40 17.10 -19.32
C ASP A 265 -18.26 15.85 -19.28
N PHE A 266 -18.58 15.27 -18.11
CA PHE A 266 -19.45 14.10 -18.07
C PHE A 266 -20.81 14.42 -18.70
N TYR A 267 -21.18 13.64 -19.72
CA TYR A 267 -22.43 13.82 -20.46
C TYR A 267 -23.47 12.83 -19.96
N LEU A 268 -24.50 13.36 -19.31
CA LEU A 268 -25.54 12.62 -18.60
C LEU A 268 -26.53 11.93 -19.56
N ASP A 269 -26.20 10.72 -20.02
CA ASP A 269 -27.17 9.81 -20.64
C ASP A 269 -27.76 8.78 -19.64
N ASP A 270 -27.04 8.49 -18.55
CA ASP A 270 -27.57 7.74 -17.40
C ASP A 270 -26.97 8.27 -16.10
N THR A 271 -27.83 8.88 -15.27
CA THR A 271 -27.52 9.49 -13.96
C THR A 271 -26.97 8.50 -12.93
N ARG A 272 -27.04 7.19 -13.18
CA ARG A 272 -26.50 6.16 -12.28
C ARG A 272 -25.06 5.77 -12.58
N THR A 273 -24.48 6.24 -13.68
CA THR A 273 -23.09 5.95 -14.05
C THR A 273 -22.17 6.71 -13.11
N GLN A 274 -21.41 5.98 -12.27
CA GLN A 274 -20.51 6.57 -11.26
C GLN A 274 -19.07 6.70 -11.76
N SER A 275 -18.68 5.86 -12.71
CA SER A 275 -17.37 5.90 -13.36
C SER A 275 -17.51 5.57 -14.85
N GLU A 276 -16.62 6.12 -15.66
CA GLU A 276 -16.54 5.87 -17.11
C GLU A 276 -15.07 5.82 -17.52
N ALA A 277 -14.72 4.85 -18.36
CA ALA A 277 -13.43 4.79 -19.02
C ALA A 277 -13.66 4.73 -20.54
N ALA A 278 -13.02 5.63 -21.26
CA ALA A 278 -13.09 5.70 -22.71
C ALA A 278 -11.70 5.44 -23.31
N LEU A 279 -11.59 4.35 -24.07
CA LEU A 279 -10.33 3.91 -24.66
C LEU A 279 -10.39 4.05 -26.18
N PRO A 280 -9.59 4.95 -26.76
CA PRO A 280 -9.46 5.06 -28.21
C PRO A 280 -8.81 3.80 -28.79
N ILE A 281 -9.48 3.13 -29.73
CA ILE A 281 -8.96 1.97 -30.47
C ILE A 281 -8.24 2.50 -31.71
N ARG A 282 -6.96 2.16 -31.89
CA ARG A 282 -6.15 2.65 -33.00
C ARG A 282 -5.60 1.54 -33.89
N PHE A 283 -5.47 1.85 -35.17
CA PHE A 283 -4.70 1.07 -36.13
C PHE A 283 -3.66 1.99 -36.81
N GLY A 284 -2.39 1.84 -36.43
CA GLY A 284 -1.34 2.81 -36.78
C GLY A 284 -1.63 4.19 -36.18
N ASP A 285 -1.45 5.26 -36.97
CA ASP A 285 -1.73 6.65 -36.55
C ASP A 285 -3.22 7.02 -36.62
N THR A 286 -4.11 6.04 -36.78
CA THR A 286 -5.54 6.28 -37.01
C THR A 286 -6.38 5.82 -35.83
N LEU A 287 -7.23 6.72 -35.35
CA LEU A 287 -8.35 6.45 -34.45
C LEU A 287 -9.60 6.00 -35.23
#